data_AF-A0A4W5RJ64-F1
#
_entry.id   AF-A0A4W5RJ64-F1
#
_cell.length_a   1.000
_cell.length_b   1.000
_cell.length_c   1.000
_cell.angle_alpha   90.00
_cell.angle_beta   90.00
_cell.angle_gamma   90.00
#
_symmetry.space_group_name_H-M   'P 1'
#
loop_
_entity.id
_entity.type
_entity.pdbx_description
1 polymer ?
#
loop_
_entity_poly.entity_id
_entity_poly.type
_entity_poly.pdbx_seq_one_letter_code
_entity_poly.pdbx_strand_id
1 'polypeptide(L)'
;MYTFLVTFLLMGIVKKNSLREYWSTDPMFATPFFATLFSQDRFLALLRCLHFVNNATAILSDPLHKIRNVLISLTSAFGRVFVPYKDLCIDESLMLWKGRLAFRQYIPSKRHRFGVKFFVMCDVKTGFVQDIIVYTGSTTDIKHYEGLVVSGSVVMTMLAPHLGKGHTLYVDNWYSSPTLFQHLLSNSTGACGTVRSNRKGMPAFGCRKMQRGEVEFKENGQQLALKWHDKRDVHVLSTVHTATMSATGKVDHLTGERKIKPDCVLDYNLKMGAVDKADMINSFVECARKTTKWYKNIFFHLIDTAVLNGSIVHRQLTGEMITEQGIFVIGCTVHIQIHYAIIVTISHPPTH
;
A
#
# COMPACT_ATOMS: atom_id res chain seq x y z
N MET A 1 -9.02 -14.49 20.86
CA MET A 1 -8.21 -14.01 19.73
C MET A 1 -8.21 -12.48 19.65
N TYR A 2 -9.38 -11.82 19.68
CA TYR A 2 -9.48 -10.36 19.61
C TYR A 2 -8.64 -9.62 20.66
N THR A 3 -8.67 -10.03 21.92
CA THR A 3 -7.83 -9.45 22.99
C THR A 3 -6.35 -9.49 22.63
N PHE A 4 -5.87 -10.57 21.99
CA PHE A 4 -4.48 -10.71 21.57
C PHE A 4 -4.13 -9.74 20.45
N LEU A 5 -5.03 -9.52 19.49
CA LEU A 5 -4.86 -8.51 18.43
C LEU A 5 -4.86 -7.10 19.00
N VAL A 6 -5.79 -6.80 19.92
CA VAL A 6 -5.84 -5.52 20.66
C VAL A 6 -4.53 -5.29 21.40
N THR A 7 -3.99 -6.30 22.08
CA THR A 7 -2.68 -6.18 22.74
C THR A 7 -1.59 -5.81 21.72
N PHE A 8 -1.55 -6.44 20.54
CA PHE A 8 -0.59 -6.09 19.49
C PHE A 8 -0.75 -4.67 18.96
N LEU A 9 -1.99 -4.24 18.69
CA LEU A 9 -2.30 -2.88 18.28
C LEU A 9 -1.82 -1.85 19.31
N LEU A 10 -2.05 -2.12 20.59
CA LEU A 10 -1.56 -1.28 21.70
C LEU A 10 -0.03 -1.24 21.78
N MET A 11 0.67 -2.33 21.44
CA MET A 11 2.13 -2.31 21.32
C MET A 11 2.58 -1.37 20.19
N GLY A 12 1.81 -1.23 19.11
CA GLY A 12 2.07 -0.25 18.05
C GLY A 12 2.13 1.19 18.58
N ILE A 13 1.29 1.52 19.56
CA ILE A 13 1.26 2.82 20.24
C ILE A 13 2.35 2.93 21.31
N VAL A 14 2.37 1.97 22.25
CA VAL A 14 3.30 1.95 23.38
C VAL A 14 4.51 1.11 23.00
N LYS A 15 5.47 1.71 22.29
CA LYS A 15 6.66 0.97 21.82
C LYS A 15 7.67 0.77 22.94
N LYS A 16 7.94 -0.49 23.28
CA LYS A 16 9.03 -0.93 24.17
C LYS A 16 10.12 -1.68 23.44
N ASN A 17 11.32 -1.75 24.02
CA ASN A 17 12.50 -2.35 23.38
C ASN A 17 12.38 -3.86 23.26
N SER A 18 11.75 -4.50 24.25
CA SER A 18 11.53 -5.95 24.25
C SER A 18 10.07 -6.31 24.55
N LEU A 19 9.65 -7.50 24.08
CA LEU A 19 8.32 -8.02 24.38
C LEU A 19 8.11 -8.28 25.88
N ARG A 20 9.17 -8.54 26.64
CA ARG A 20 9.04 -8.83 28.07
C ARG A 20 8.76 -7.57 28.89
N GLU A 21 9.30 -6.42 28.47
CA GLU A 21 9.13 -5.14 29.17
C GLU A 21 7.67 -4.68 29.29
N TYR A 22 6.75 -5.17 28.46
CA TYR A 22 5.32 -4.86 28.59
C TYR A 22 4.72 -5.37 29.90
N TRP A 23 5.35 -6.39 30.51
CA TRP A 23 5.00 -6.95 31.81
C TRP A 23 6.04 -6.63 32.89
N SER A 24 6.88 -5.61 32.68
CA SER A 24 7.84 -5.18 33.71
C SER A 24 7.09 -4.60 34.91
N THR A 25 7.54 -4.96 36.12
CA THR A 25 7.09 -4.38 37.39
C THR A 25 7.98 -3.23 37.85
N ASP A 26 9.09 -2.96 37.15
CA ASP A 26 9.94 -1.80 37.41
C ASP A 26 9.13 -0.51 37.20
N PRO A 27 9.01 0.38 38.21
CA PRO A 27 8.26 1.62 38.11
C PRO A 27 8.63 2.50 36.90
N MET A 28 9.89 2.49 36.45
CA MET A 28 10.34 3.27 35.29
C MET A 28 9.78 2.76 33.97
N PHE A 29 9.46 1.47 33.90
CA PHE A 29 8.98 0.81 32.69
C PHE A 29 7.56 0.28 32.83
N ALA A 30 6.91 0.42 33.98
CA ALA A 30 5.63 -0.20 34.26
C ALA A 30 4.54 0.30 33.30
N THR A 31 3.84 -0.64 32.66
CA THR A 31 2.63 -0.37 31.87
C THR A 31 1.53 -1.33 32.30
N PRO A 32 0.86 -1.07 33.43
CA PRO A 32 0.01 -2.05 34.12
C PRO A 32 -1.10 -2.64 33.25
N PHE A 33 -1.62 -1.88 32.28
CA PHE A 33 -2.69 -2.31 31.39
C PHE A 33 -2.39 -3.57 30.58
N PHE A 34 -1.12 -3.83 30.22
CA PHE A 34 -0.79 -5.06 29.48
C PHE A 34 -0.98 -6.32 30.33
N ALA A 35 -0.69 -6.23 31.64
CA ALA A 35 -0.85 -7.32 32.59
C ALA A 35 -2.33 -7.63 32.89
N THR A 36 -3.24 -6.66 32.71
CA THR A 36 -4.69 -6.90 32.85
C THR A 36 -5.29 -7.65 31.66
N LEU A 37 -4.64 -7.61 30.49
CA LEU A 37 -5.10 -8.31 29.28
C LEU A 37 -4.61 -9.76 29.22
N PHE A 38 -3.34 -10.00 29.54
CA PHE A 38 -2.71 -11.33 29.55
C PHE A 38 -1.61 -11.40 30.60
N SER A 39 -1.31 -12.60 31.09
CA SER A 39 0.01 -12.88 31.65
C SER A 39 1.07 -12.91 30.55
N GLN A 40 2.32 -12.58 30.88
CA GLN A 40 3.44 -12.62 29.93
C GLN A 40 3.53 -13.99 29.23
N ASP A 41 3.49 -15.07 30.01
CA ASP A 41 3.63 -16.43 29.47
C ASP A 41 2.48 -16.82 28.55
N ARG A 42 1.25 -16.42 28.89
CA ARG A 42 0.09 -16.67 28.03
C ARG A 42 0.22 -15.95 26.70
N PHE A 43 0.60 -14.67 26.71
CA PHE A 43 0.79 -13.90 25.49
C PHE A 43 1.90 -14.50 24.61
N LEU A 44 3.05 -14.85 25.21
CA LEU A 44 4.16 -15.46 24.49
C LEU A 44 3.82 -16.85 23.94
N ALA A 45 3.02 -17.65 24.65
CA ALA A 45 2.52 -18.93 24.18
C ALA A 45 1.58 -18.77 22.96
N LEU A 46 0.62 -17.84 23.04
CA LEU A 46 -0.27 -17.52 21.92
C LEU A 46 0.52 -17.02 20.71
N LEU A 47 1.46 -16.09 20.93
CA LEU A 47 2.32 -15.58 19.87
C LEU A 47 3.14 -16.71 19.24
N ARG A 48 3.65 -17.67 20.02
CA ARG A 48 4.41 -18.82 19.50
C ARG A 48 3.56 -19.71 18.61
N CYS A 49 2.35 -20.02 19.06
CA CYS A 49 1.40 -20.93 18.42
C CYS A 49 0.61 -20.30 17.26
N LEU A 50 0.69 -18.98 17.06
CA LEU A 50 0.00 -18.28 15.96
C LEU A 50 0.33 -18.91 14.59
N HIS A 51 -0.72 -19.36 13.92
CA HIS A 51 -0.70 -20.14 12.68
C HIS A 51 -2.04 -19.96 11.95
N PHE A 52 -2.05 -20.06 10.62
CA PHE A 52 -3.21 -19.71 9.76
C PHE A 52 -3.58 -20.77 8.72
N VAL A 53 -2.93 -21.94 8.74
CA VAL A 53 -3.19 -23.03 7.80
C VAL A 53 -3.22 -24.37 8.53
N ASN A 54 -3.84 -25.41 7.99
CA ASN A 54 -3.64 -26.75 8.52
C ASN A 54 -2.38 -27.34 7.88
N ASN A 55 -1.36 -27.69 8.66
CA ASN A 55 -0.12 -28.26 8.12
C ASN A 55 -0.35 -29.60 7.41
N ALA A 56 -1.40 -30.35 7.77
CA ALA A 56 -1.73 -31.62 7.13
C ALA A 56 -2.28 -31.44 5.69
N THR A 57 -2.79 -30.26 5.35
CA THR A 57 -3.42 -29.97 4.06
C THR A 57 -2.73 -28.81 3.32
N ALA A 58 -1.56 -28.37 3.80
CA ALA A 58 -0.88 -27.21 3.25
C ALA A 58 -0.28 -27.52 1.87
N ILE A 59 -0.58 -26.68 0.89
CA ILE A 59 -0.03 -26.77 -0.47
C ILE A 59 1.39 -26.17 -0.45
N LEU A 60 2.40 -27.02 -0.25
CA LEU A 60 3.78 -26.58 -0.06
C LEU A 60 4.41 -25.92 -1.30
N SER A 61 3.84 -26.13 -2.48
CA SER A 61 4.28 -25.47 -3.72
C SER A 61 3.92 -23.97 -3.75
N ASP A 62 2.91 -23.54 -2.98
CA ASP A 62 2.60 -22.12 -2.81
C ASP A 62 3.59 -21.50 -1.80
N PRO A 63 4.44 -20.53 -2.19
CA PRO A 63 5.35 -19.87 -1.25
C PRO A 63 4.62 -19.13 -0.12
N LEU A 64 3.35 -18.77 -0.33
CA LEU A 64 2.50 -18.05 0.62
C LEU A 64 1.56 -18.95 1.42
N HIS A 65 1.65 -20.28 1.33
CA HIS A 65 0.72 -21.23 1.95
C HIS A 65 0.42 -20.96 3.44
N LYS A 66 1.37 -20.38 4.19
CA LYS A 66 1.20 -20.05 5.62
C LYS A 66 0.32 -18.83 5.91
N ILE A 67 0.07 -17.99 4.92
CA ILE A 67 -0.71 -16.74 5.07
C ILE A 67 -1.79 -16.57 3.99
N ARG A 68 -1.81 -17.42 2.96
CA ARG A 68 -2.68 -17.36 1.78
C ARG A 68 -4.15 -17.06 2.13
N ASN A 69 -4.71 -17.82 3.07
CA ASN A 69 -6.12 -17.66 3.46
C ASN A 69 -6.41 -16.28 4.05
N VAL A 70 -5.50 -15.76 4.87
CA VAL A 70 -5.66 -14.43 5.49
C VAL A 70 -5.51 -13.34 4.44
N LEU A 71 -4.51 -13.47 3.56
CA LEU A 71 -4.27 -12.51 2.48
C LEU A 71 -5.51 -12.36 1.60
N ILE A 72 -6.04 -13.47 1.07
CA ILE A 72 -7.25 -13.46 0.22
C ILE A 72 -8.46 -12.89 0.97
N SER A 73 -8.65 -13.29 2.23
CA SER A 73 -9.80 -12.83 3.01
C SER A 73 -9.78 -11.31 3.23
N LEU A 74 -8.60 -10.74 3.52
CA LEU A 74 -8.45 -9.31 3.77
C LEU A 74 -8.53 -8.50 2.47
N THR A 75 -7.83 -8.88 1.40
CA THR A 75 -7.89 -8.14 0.13
C THR A 75 -9.29 -8.22 -0.49
N SER A 76 -9.98 -9.36 -0.39
CA SER A 76 -11.39 -9.48 -0.77
C SER A 76 -12.33 -8.60 0.07
N ALA A 77 -12.04 -8.42 1.36
CA ALA A 77 -12.82 -7.50 2.19
C ALA A 77 -12.58 -6.03 1.78
N PHE A 78 -11.34 -5.64 1.48
CA PHE A 78 -11.01 -4.27 1.08
C PHE A 78 -11.80 -3.85 -0.18
N GLY A 79 -11.79 -4.67 -1.23
CA GLY A 79 -12.54 -4.40 -2.45
C GLY A 79 -14.07 -4.39 -2.30
N ARG A 80 -14.62 -5.04 -1.26
CA ARG A 80 -16.07 -5.03 -0.97
C ARG A 80 -16.52 -3.81 -0.17
N VAL A 81 -15.66 -3.30 0.70
CA VAL A 81 -16.03 -2.24 1.67
C VAL A 81 -15.92 -0.86 1.06
N PHE A 82 -15.08 -0.67 0.04
CA PHE A 82 -14.81 0.66 -0.51
C PHE A 82 -14.78 0.67 -2.03
N VAL A 83 -15.67 1.45 -2.65
CA VAL A 83 -15.61 1.75 -4.08
C VAL A 83 -14.62 2.90 -4.30
N PRO A 84 -13.54 2.70 -5.07
CA PRO A 84 -12.55 3.75 -5.27
C PRO A 84 -13.10 4.94 -6.05
N TYR A 85 -12.50 6.11 -5.85
CA TYR A 85 -12.74 7.29 -6.67
C TYR A 85 -12.05 7.16 -8.04
N LYS A 86 -12.15 8.22 -8.85
CA LYS A 86 -11.67 8.24 -10.24
C LYS A 86 -10.19 7.82 -10.37
N ASP A 87 -9.32 8.36 -9.53
CA ASP A 87 -7.87 8.22 -9.69
C ASP A 87 -7.33 7.09 -8.80
N LEU A 88 -6.65 6.13 -9.42
CA LEU A 88 -6.00 4.99 -8.77
C LEU A 88 -4.49 5.07 -8.99
N CYS A 89 -3.70 4.56 -8.04
CA CYS A 89 -2.27 4.39 -8.24
C CYS A 89 -1.80 2.99 -7.87
N ILE A 90 -0.79 2.48 -8.60
CA ILE A 90 -0.10 1.23 -8.27
C ILE A 90 1.39 1.54 -8.07
N ASP A 91 1.93 1.05 -6.96
CA ASP A 91 3.34 1.18 -6.62
C ASP A 91 3.82 0.02 -5.73
N GLU A 92 5.12 0.00 -5.46
CA GLU A 92 5.77 -0.93 -4.57
C GLU A 92 5.82 -0.48 -3.11
N SER A 93 5.39 -1.37 -2.21
CA SER A 93 5.68 -1.32 -0.78
C SER A 93 6.70 -2.40 -0.38
N LEU A 94 7.47 -2.15 0.68
CA LEU A 94 8.52 -3.07 1.16
C LEU A 94 8.50 -3.19 2.69
N MET A 95 7.97 -4.32 3.18
CA MET A 95 7.99 -4.64 4.60
C MET A 95 9.37 -5.20 5.00
N LEU A 96 9.99 -4.61 6.02
CA LEU A 96 11.31 -5.01 6.50
C LEU A 96 11.35 -6.51 6.88
N TRP A 97 12.30 -7.23 6.29
CA TRP A 97 12.58 -8.62 6.65
C TRP A 97 14.04 -8.97 6.43
N LYS A 98 14.73 -9.35 7.51
CA LYS A 98 16.15 -9.75 7.47
C LYS A 98 16.36 -11.26 7.56
N GLY A 99 15.34 -12.04 7.91
CA GLY A 99 15.43 -13.49 8.04
C GLY A 99 15.61 -14.22 6.70
N ARG A 100 15.86 -15.53 6.76
CA ARG A 100 15.91 -16.40 5.58
C ARG A 100 14.51 -16.54 4.99
N LEU A 101 14.33 -16.13 3.75
CA LEU A 101 13.08 -16.21 3.01
C LEU A 101 13.39 -16.20 1.51
N ALA A 102 12.84 -17.16 0.77
CA ALA A 102 13.16 -17.37 -0.65
C ALA A 102 12.85 -16.14 -1.52
N PHE A 103 11.76 -15.43 -1.22
CA PHE A 103 11.29 -14.28 -1.99
C PHE A 103 11.66 -12.92 -1.36
N ARG A 104 12.62 -12.88 -0.43
CA ARG A 104 13.14 -11.61 0.11
C ARG A 104 13.80 -10.80 -1.00
N GLN A 105 13.41 -9.53 -1.11
CA GLN A 105 13.96 -8.59 -2.09
C GLN A 105 14.98 -7.64 -1.46
N TYR A 106 15.91 -7.18 -2.30
CA TYR A 106 16.81 -6.07 -2.01
C TYR A 106 16.47 -4.88 -2.91
N ILE A 107 16.01 -3.77 -2.32
CA ILE A 107 15.65 -2.55 -3.04
C ILE A 107 16.48 -1.40 -2.46
N PRO A 108 17.58 -1.00 -3.11
CA PRO A 108 18.51 0.00 -2.59
C PRO A 108 17.88 1.36 -2.30
N SER A 109 16.86 1.73 -3.07
CA SER A 109 16.19 3.05 -3.00
C SER A 109 15.24 3.20 -1.82
N LYS A 110 14.76 2.09 -1.22
CA LYS A 110 13.83 2.14 -0.08
C LYS A 110 14.61 2.20 1.25
N ARG A 111 14.06 2.90 2.24
CA ARG A 111 14.64 3.08 3.59
C ARG A 111 15.03 1.73 4.21
N HIS A 112 14.14 0.75 4.12
CA HIS A 112 14.43 -0.63 4.46
C HIS A 112 14.88 -1.37 3.20
N ARG A 113 16.20 -1.53 3.03
CA ARG A 113 16.72 -2.12 1.79
C ARG A 113 16.40 -3.60 1.60
N PHE A 114 16.08 -4.34 2.66
CA PHE A 114 15.78 -5.78 2.60
C PHE A 114 14.39 -6.06 3.15
N GLY A 115 13.55 -6.75 2.38
CA GLY A 115 12.17 -6.98 2.79
C GLY A 115 11.36 -7.92 1.92
N VAL A 116 10.09 -8.05 2.26
CA VAL A 116 9.06 -8.64 1.41
C VAL A 116 8.45 -7.52 0.58
N LYS A 117 8.56 -7.62 -0.74
CA LYS A 117 7.99 -6.65 -1.68
C LYS A 117 6.51 -6.95 -1.89
N PHE A 118 5.69 -5.90 -1.90
CA PHE A 118 4.28 -5.93 -2.24
C PHE A 118 4.04 -5.00 -3.42
N PHE A 119 3.15 -5.39 -4.31
CA PHE A 119 2.46 -4.48 -5.22
C PHE A 119 1.18 -4.03 -4.53
N VAL A 120 0.98 -2.72 -4.42
CA VAL A 120 -0.15 -2.14 -3.70
C VAL A 120 -0.90 -1.21 -4.63
N MET A 121 -2.22 -1.40 -4.70
CA MET A 121 -3.11 -0.50 -5.43
C MET A 121 -3.89 0.34 -4.42
N CYS A 122 -3.85 1.66 -4.59
CA CYS A 122 -4.53 2.60 -3.70
C CYS A 122 -5.46 3.54 -4.46
N ASP A 123 -6.52 3.96 -3.79
CA ASP A 123 -7.30 5.13 -4.14
C ASP A 123 -6.48 6.40 -3.86
N VAL A 124 -6.31 7.26 -4.86
CA VAL A 124 -5.45 8.45 -4.75
C VAL A 124 -6.05 9.49 -3.80
N LYS A 125 -7.38 9.65 -3.81
CA LYS A 125 -8.07 10.71 -3.04
C LYS A 125 -8.00 10.46 -1.54
N THR A 126 -8.16 9.21 -1.12
CA THR A 126 -8.27 8.82 0.29
C THR A 126 -7.06 8.09 0.83
N GLY A 127 -6.24 7.48 -0.04
CA GLY A 127 -5.17 6.58 0.35
C GLY A 127 -5.64 5.17 0.72
N PHE A 128 -6.92 4.84 0.46
CA PHE A 128 -7.46 3.51 0.77
C PHE A 128 -6.76 2.44 -0.06
N VAL A 129 -6.25 1.39 0.61
CA VAL A 129 -5.59 0.27 -0.05
C VAL A 129 -6.65 -0.70 -0.59
N GLN A 130 -6.74 -0.79 -1.91
CA GLN A 130 -7.73 -1.61 -2.60
C GLN A 130 -7.30 -3.07 -2.72
N ASP A 131 -6.04 -3.30 -3.10
CA ASP A 131 -5.53 -4.65 -3.32
C ASP A 131 -4.02 -4.72 -3.07
N ILE A 132 -3.56 -5.93 -2.73
CA ILE A 132 -2.17 -6.24 -2.39
C ILE A 132 -1.77 -7.57 -3.03
N ILE A 133 -0.71 -7.55 -3.84
CA ILE A 133 -0.06 -8.76 -4.35
C ILE A 133 1.32 -8.88 -3.70
N VAL A 134 1.61 -10.02 -3.06
CA VAL A 134 2.94 -10.31 -2.51
C VAL A 134 3.84 -10.81 -3.62
N TYR A 135 4.99 -10.17 -3.81
CA TYR A 135 5.97 -10.61 -4.79
C TYR A 135 6.72 -11.85 -4.30
N THR A 136 6.59 -12.96 -5.03
CA THR A 136 7.24 -14.25 -4.72
C THR A 136 8.23 -14.68 -5.81
N GLY A 137 8.71 -13.75 -6.63
CA GLY A 137 9.60 -14.06 -7.77
C GLY A 137 8.80 -14.57 -8.96
N SER A 138 9.27 -15.65 -9.59
CA SER A 138 8.61 -16.29 -10.74
C SER A 138 7.27 -16.94 -10.40
N THR A 139 6.98 -17.16 -9.12
CA THR A 139 5.74 -17.77 -8.62
C THR A 139 4.72 -16.73 -8.13
N THR A 140 4.93 -15.46 -8.50
CA THR A 140 3.99 -14.38 -8.12
C THR A 140 2.63 -14.67 -8.71
N ASP A 141 1.59 -14.58 -7.88
CA ASP A 141 0.22 -14.90 -8.23
C ASP A 141 -0.39 -13.78 -9.08
N ILE A 142 -0.08 -13.80 -10.38
CA ILE A 142 -0.57 -12.86 -11.39
C ILE A 142 -1.06 -13.61 -12.62
N LYS A 143 -2.04 -13.01 -13.31
CA LYS A 143 -2.45 -13.50 -14.63
C LYS A 143 -1.48 -12.94 -15.67
N HIS A 144 -0.99 -13.81 -16.54
CA HIS A 144 -0.19 -13.40 -17.68
C HIS A 144 -1.11 -12.98 -18.83
N TYR A 145 -0.84 -11.81 -19.40
CA TYR A 145 -1.59 -11.27 -20.52
C TYR A 145 -0.69 -11.24 -21.76
N GLU A 146 -1.23 -11.74 -22.88
CA GLU A 146 -0.51 -11.76 -24.15
C GLU A 146 -0.11 -10.33 -24.57
N GLY A 147 1.10 -10.18 -25.11
CA GLY A 147 1.65 -8.88 -25.51
C GLY A 147 2.15 -8.00 -24.36
N LEU A 148 1.86 -8.34 -23.10
CA LEU A 148 2.33 -7.60 -21.92
C LEU A 148 3.50 -8.31 -21.23
N VAL A 149 4.46 -7.50 -20.77
CA VAL A 149 5.51 -7.97 -19.86
C VAL A 149 4.96 -8.13 -18.44
N VAL A 150 5.76 -8.72 -17.54
CA VAL A 150 5.38 -8.96 -16.13
C VAL A 150 4.80 -7.71 -15.45
N SER A 151 5.40 -6.54 -15.64
CA SER A 151 4.91 -5.31 -15.01
C SER A 151 3.53 -4.88 -15.50
N GLY A 152 3.22 -5.09 -16.78
CA GLY A 152 1.88 -4.87 -17.32
C GLY A 152 0.88 -5.93 -16.86
N SER A 153 1.31 -7.19 -16.73
CA SER A 153 0.49 -8.28 -16.19
C SER A 153 0.09 -8.06 -14.73
N VAL A 154 1.00 -7.51 -13.91
CA VAL A 154 0.70 -7.07 -12.53
C VAL A 154 -0.41 -6.03 -12.52
N VAL A 155 -0.26 -4.96 -13.32
CA VAL A 155 -1.25 -3.87 -13.42
C VAL A 155 -2.62 -4.42 -13.85
N MET A 156 -2.67 -5.23 -14.90
CA MET A 156 -3.92 -5.80 -15.41
C MET A 156 -4.57 -6.75 -14.40
N THR A 157 -3.77 -7.51 -13.64
CA THR A 157 -4.29 -8.40 -12.59
C THR A 157 -4.97 -7.58 -11.48
N MET A 158 -4.30 -6.54 -10.96
CA MET A 158 -4.84 -5.71 -9.88
C MET A 158 -6.02 -4.85 -10.33
N LEU A 159 -5.98 -4.33 -11.56
CA LEU A 159 -7.06 -3.51 -12.10
C LEU A 159 -8.26 -4.29 -12.64
N ALA A 160 -8.17 -5.62 -12.80
CA ALA A 160 -9.25 -6.42 -13.38
C ALA A 160 -10.67 -6.08 -12.86
N PRO A 161 -10.92 -5.91 -11.54
CA PRO A 161 -12.25 -5.53 -11.05
C PRO A 161 -12.63 -4.05 -11.26
N HIS A 162 -11.71 -3.21 -11.73
CA HIS A 162 -11.86 -1.76 -11.93
C HIS A 162 -11.81 -1.33 -13.41
N LEU A 163 -11.51 -2.24 -14.35
CA LEU A 163 -11.50 -1.90 -15.78
C LEU A 163 -12.89 -1.45 -16.26
N GLY A 164 -12.91 -0.46 -17.16
CA GLY A 164 -14.13 0.03 -17.80
C GLY A 164 -15.06 0.86 -16.91
N LYS A 165 -14.61 1.24 -15.71
CA LYS A 165 -15.42 2.03 -14.75
C LYS A 165 -15.08 3.52 -14.73
N GLY A 166 -14.39 4.02 -15.75
CA GLY A 166 -14.01 5.44 -15.86
C GLY A 166 -12.85 5.86 -14.96
N HIS A 167 -12.08 4.90 -14.44
CA HIS A 167 -10.89 5.20 -13.63
C HIS A 167 -9.71 5.68 -14.49
N THR A 168 -8.80 6.41 -13.84
CA THR A 168 -7.50 6.78 -14.39
C THR A 168 -6.39 6.23 -13.50
N LEU A 169 -5.49 5.44 -14.08
CA LEU A 169 -4.37 4.82 -13.40
C LEU A 169 -3.12 5.69 -13.44
N TYR A 170 -2.45 5.83 -12.29
CA TYR A 170 -1.15 6.46 -12.13
C TYR A 170 -0.09 5.44 -11.71
N VAL A 171 1.03 5.35 -12.45
CA VAL A 171 2.10 4.38 -12.19
C VAL A 171 3.50 4.92 -12.51
N ASP A 172 4.51 4.39 -11.83
CA ASP A 172 5.92 4.69 -12.13
C ASP A 172 6.46 3.95 -13.37
N ASN A 173 7.65 4.36 -13.80
CA ASN A 173 8.38 3.91 -14.98
C ASN A 173 8.65 2.40 -15.07
N TRP A 174 8.55 1.67 -13.96
CA TRP A 174 8.65 0.21 -13.96
C TRP A 174 7.43 -0.46 -14.59
N TYR A 175 6.25 0.12 -14.45
CA TYR A 175 4.99 -0.40 -14.98
C TYR A 175 4.67 0.17 -16.37
N SER A 176 4.88 1.46 -16.56
CA SER A 176 4.50 2.17 -17.78
C SER A 176 5.11 1.57 -19.06
N SER A 177 4.29 1.41 -20.09
CA SER A 177 4.74 1.16 -21.45
C SER A 177 3.66 1.59 -22.44
N PRO A 178 4.03 1.91 -23.70
CA PRO A 178 3.05 2.24 -24.74
C PRO A 178 1.98 1.14 -24.89
N THR A 179 2.42 -0.12 -24.98
CA THR A 179 1.54 -1.29 -25.10
C THR A 179 0.57 -1.42 -23.92
N LEU A 180 1.04 -1.30 -22.67
CA LEU A 180 0.16 -1.36 -21.50
C LEU A 180 -0.93 -0.29 -21.55
N PHE A 181 -0.56 0.94 -21.88
CA PHE A 181 -1.49 2.08 -21.88
C PHE A 181 -2.53 1.95 -23.00
N GLN A 182 -2.14 1.40 -24.16
CA GLN A 182 -3.08 1.05 -25.22
C GLN A 182 -4.06 -0.05 -24.77
N HIS A 183 -3.57 -1.08 -24.05
CA HIS A 183 -4.43 -2.11 -23.47
C HIS A 183 -5.43 -1.53 -22.46
N LEU A 184 -4.99 -0.64 -21.57
CA LEU A 184 -5.85 0.03 -20.59
C LEU A 184 -6.91 0.90 -21.29
N LEU A 185 -6.50 1.67 -22.30
CA LEU A 185 -7.42 2.51 -23.07
C LEU A 185 -8.45 1.67 -23.83
N SER A 186 -8.05 0.54 -24.42
CA SER A 186 -8.96 -0.41 -25.07
C SER A 186 -9.97 -1.02 -24.09
N ASN A 187 -9.63 -1.09 -22.80
CA ASN A 187 -10.51 -1.46 -21.70
C ASN A 187 -11.15 -0.23 -21.01
N SER A 188 -11.31 0.88 -21.73
CA SER A 188 -11.96 2.12 -21.25
C SER A 188 -11.41 2.63 -19.91
N THR A 189 -10.09 2.53 -19.73
CA THR A 189 -9.38 2.94 -18.51
C THR A 189 -8.25 3.89 -18.88
N GLY A 190 -8.28 5.10 -18.32
CA GLY A 190 -7.23 6.10 -18.54
C GLY A 190 -5.92 5.73 -17.84
N ALA A 191 -4.80 6.25 -18.32
CA ALA A 191 -3.50 6.04 -17.69
C ALA A 191 -2.57 7.25 -17.83
N CYS A 192 -1.71 7.44 -16.83
CA CYS A 192 -0.65 8.44 -16.81
C CYS A 192 0.54 7.93 -16.00
N GLY A 193 1.76 8.09 -16.50
CA GLY A 193 2.94 7.62 -15.78
C GLY A 193 4.24 8.10 -16.39
N THR A 194 5.26 8.23 -15.56
CA THR A 194 6.64 8.36 -16.04
C THR A 194 7.01 7.10 -16.81
N VAL A 195 7.86 7.21 -17.83
CA VAL A 195 8.30 6.08 -18.65
C VAL A 195 9.81 6.16 -18.90
N ARG A 196 10.46 5.01 -19.10
CA ARG A 196 11.85 5.00 -19.58
C ARG A 196 11.87 5.21 -21.09
N SER A 197 12.73 6.10 -21.56
CA SER A 197 12.86 6.41 -23.00
C SER A 197 13.18 5.20 -23.87
N ASN A 198 13.87 4.19 -23.31
CA ASN A 198 14.24 2.95 -23.99
C ASN A 198 13.17 1.84 -23.91
N ARG A 199 11.94 2.12 -23.44
CA ARG A 199 10.85 1.14 -23.47
C ARG A 199 10.48 0.81 -24.91
N LYS A 200 10.23 -0.47 -25.18
CA LYS A 200 9.72 -0.94 -26.48
C LYS A 200 8.43 -0.18 -26.85
N GLY A 201 8.37 0.31 -28.09
CA GLY A 201 7.25 1.08 -28.61
C GLY A 201 7.29 2.58 -28.32
N MET A 202 8.27 3.07 -27.55
CA MET A 202 8.44 4.51 -27.38
C MET A 202 8.83 5.17 -28.71
N PRO A 203 8.24 6.33 -29.05
CA PRO A 203 8.65 7.03 -30.25
C PRO A 203 10.04 7.65 -30.03
N ALA A 204 10.82 7.75 -31.12
CA ALA A 204 12.13 8.42 -31.07
C ALA A 204 11.94 9.92 -30.86
N PHE A 205 12.51 10.47 -29.79
CA PHE A 205 12.58 11.93 -29.59
C PHE A 205 13.88 12.47 -30.20
N GLY A 206 13.90 13.74 -30.54
CA GLY A 206 15.07 14.40 -31.11
C GLY A 206 16.29 14.31 -30.19
N CYS A 207 17.48 14.19 -30.82
CA CYS A 207 18.76 14.24 -30.13
C CYS A 207 19.19 15.66 -29.74
N ARG A 208 18.36 16.67 -30.03
CA ARG A 208 18.64 18.07 -29.70
C ARG A 208 18.68 18.25 -28.19
N LYS A 209 19.68 19.00 -27.72
CA LYS A 209 19.75 19.44 -26.32
C LYS A 209 18.62 20.44 -26.07
N MET A 210 17.70 20.07 -25.19
CA MET A 210 16.56 20.90 -24.80
C MET A 210 16.96 21.91 -23.74
N GLN A 211 16.34 23.10 -23.76
CA GLN A 211 16.45 24.07 -22.67
C GLN A 211 15.53 23.70 -21.51
N ARG A 212 15.83 24.21 -20.32
CA ARG A 212 14.98 23.99 -19.14
C ARG A 212 13.59 24.56 -19.36
N GLY A 213 12.56 23.75 -19.12
CA GLY A 213 11.16 24.07 -19.37
C GLY A 213 10.66 23.65 -20.76
N GLU A 214 11.56 23.31 -21.70
CA GLU A 214 11.18 22.91 -23.05
C GLU A 214 10.47 21.54 -23.05
N VAL A 215 9.55 21.37 -24.00
CA VAL A 215 8.75 20.16 -24.20
C VAL A 215 8.84 19.71 -25.65
N GLU A 216 9.07 18.42 -25.86
CA GLU A 216 8.90 17.74 -27.13
C GLU A 216 7.84 16.64 -26.92
N PHE A 217 6.85 16.55 -27.81
CA PHE A 217 5.80 15.54 -27.68
C PHE A 217 5.46 14.90 -29.00
N LYS A 218 4.91 13.68 -28.91
CA LYS A 218 4.39 12.90 -30.03
C LYS A 218 3.07 12.29 -29.59
N GLU A 219 2.07 12.39 -30.44
CA GLU A 219 0.71 11.93 -30.15
C GLU A 219 0.14 11.23 -31.39
N ASN A 220 -0.66 10.18 -31.16
CA ASN A 220 -1.36 9.43 -32.21
C ASN A 220 -2.90 9.54 -32.09
N GLY A 221 -3.39 10.58 -31.42
CA GLY A 221 -4.79 10.83 -31.10
C GLY A 221 -5.36 10.01 -29.93
N GLN A 222 -4.68 8.96 -29.49
CA GLN A 222 -5.10 8.10 -28.38
C GLN A 222 -4.14 8.15 -27.19
N GLN A 223 -2.86 8.34 -27.48
CA GLN A 223 -1.79 8.31 -26.51
C GLN A 223 -0.79 9.43 -26.80
N LEU A 224 -0.48 10.16 -25.74
CA LEU A 224 0.56 11.17 -25.67
C LEU A 224 1.84 10.55 -25.12
N ALA A 225 2.94 10.74 -25.84
CA ALA A 225 4.30 10.55 -25.36
C ALA A 225 4.98 11.92 -25.28
N LEU A 226 5.39 12.32 -24.08
CA LEU A 226 5.93 13.64 -23.81
C LEU A 226 7.32 13.54 -23.19
N LYS A 227 8.28 14.31 -23.71
CA LYS A 227 9.62 14.53 -23.18
C LYS A 227 9.70 15.98 -22.70
N TRP A 228 10.01 16.16 -21.42
CA TRP A 228 10.15 17.47 -20.79
C TRP A 228 11.50 17.59 -20.09
N HIS A 229 12.18 18.72 -20.29
CA HIS A 229 13.48 18.97 -19.68
C HIS A 229 13.35 19.87 -18.45
N ASP A 230 13.70 19.36 -17.27
CA ASP A 230 13.93 20.18 -16.07
C ASP A 230 15.42 20.21 -15.72
N LYS A 231 15.84 19.47 -14.69
CA LYS A 231 17.26 19.20 -14.44
C LYS A 231 17.78 18.03 -15.28
N ARG A 232 16.87 17.17 -15.73
CA ARG A 232 17.08 15.98 -16.55
C ARG A 232 15.84 15.79 -17.41
N ASP A 233 15.98 15.02 -18.49
CA ASP A 233 14.85 14.64 -19.34
C ASP A 233 13.91 13.71 -18.57
N VAL A 234 12.65 14.11 -18.48
CA VAL A 234 11.56 13.31 -17.94
C VAL A 234 10.66 12.91 -19.11
N HIS A 235 10.42 11.60 -19.24
CA HIS A 235 9.48 11.09 -20.23
C HIS A 235 8.20 10.65 -19.52
N VAL A 236 7.06 11.02 -20.09
CA VAL A 236 5.72 10.70 -19.57
C VAL A 236 4.89 10.11 -20.70
N LEU A 237 4.14 9.07 -20.38
CA LEU A 237 3.04 8.59 -21.21
C LEU A 237 1.72 8.98 -20.57
N SER A 238 0.75 9.32 -21.41
CA SER A 238 -0.63 9.47 -20.95
C SER A 238 -1.65 9.18 -22.04
N THR A 239 -2.83 8.72 -21.64
CA THR A 239 -4.01 8.56 -22.51
C THR A 239 -5.15 9.51 -22.11
N VAL A 240 -4.92 10.43 -21.17
CA VAL A 240 -5.95 11.34 -20.63
C VAL A 240 -5.56 12.82 -20.70
N HIS A 241 -4.32 13.13 -21.07
CA HIS A 241 -3.82 14.50 -21.14
C HIS A 241 -3.42 14.86 -22.57
N THR A 242 -3.50 16.17 -22.87
CA THR A 242 -2.91 16.82 -24.04
C THR A 242 -1.54 17.41 -23.69
N ALA A 243 -0.79 17.87 -24.70
CA ALA A 243 0.53 18.50 -24.52
C ALA A 243 0.47 19.93 -23.93
N THR A 244 -0.56 20.23 -23.14
CA THR A 244 -0.78 21.54 -22.50
C THR A 244 0.13 21.73 -21.30
N MET A 245 0.44 23.00 -21.00
CA MET A 245 1.33 23.40 -19.92
C MET A 245 0.63 24.39 -19.00
N SER A 246 0.79 24.18 -17.69
CA SER A 246 0.19 25.03 -16.66
C SER A 246 1.23 25.54 -15.67
N ALA A 247 0.95 26.70 -15.07
CA ALA A 247 1.76 27.25 -14.00
C ALA A 247 1.59 26.40 -12.72
N THR A 248 2.69 26.08 -12.06
CA THR A 248 2.72 25.29 -10.81
C THR A 248 2.23 26.07 -9.58
N GLY A 249 1.93 27.36 -9.72
CA GLY A 249 1.70 28.28 -8.60
C GLY A 249 2.97 28.64 -7.81
N LYS A 250 4.13 28.07 -8.17
CA LYS A 250 5.44 28.39 -7.56
C LYS A 250 6.25 29.31 -8.47
N VAL A 251 7.05 30.15 -7.84
CA VAL A 251 7.97 31.07 -8.50
C VAL A 251 9.40 30.52 -8.36
N ASP A 252 10.25 30.74 -9.35
CA ASP A 252 11.68 30.53 -9.18
C ASP A 252 12.27 31.66 -8.33
N HIS A 253 12.89 31.30 -7.21
CA HIS A 253 13.43 32.27 -6.26
C HIS A 253 14.60 33.08 -6.84
N LEU A 254 15.27 32.59 -7.89
CA LEU A 254 16.36 33.31 -8.56
C LEU A 254 15.87 34.24 -9.66
N THR A 255 14.93 33.79 -10.50
CA THR A 255 14.50 34.57 -11.67
C THR A 255 13.21 35.35 -11.44
N GLY A 256 12.44 35.05 -10.40
CA GLY A 256 11.13 35.65 -10.16
C GLY A 256 10.04 35.15 -11.13
N GLU A 257 10.35 34.20 -12.01
CA GLU A 257 9.41 33.70 -13.01
C GLU A 257 8.54 32.55 -12.47
N ARG A 258 7.32 32.43 -13.00
CA ARG A 258 6.43 31.31 -12.67
C ARG A 258 7.00 30.02 -13.22
N LYS A 259 7.08 28.98 -12.39
CA LYS A 259 7.46 27.64 -12.84
C LYS A 259 6.31 26.99 -13.59
N ILE A 260 6.50 26.73 -14.87
CA ILE A 260 5.52 26.07 -15.75
C ILE A 260 5.92 24.61 -15.94
N LYS A 261 4.94 23.70 -15.93
CA LYS A 261 5.12 22.27 -16.19
C LYS A 261 4.02 21.73 -17.10
N PRO A 262 4.28 20.64 -17.83
CA PRO A 262 3.22 19.92 -18.54
C PRO A 262 2.13 19.44 -17.56
N ASP A 263 0.88 19.49 -17.98
CA ASP A 263 -0.26 19.11 -17.13
C ASP A 263 -0.15 17.65 -16.67
N CYS A 264 0.26 16.75 -17.57
CA CYS A 264 0.49 15.34 -17.22
C CYS A 264 1.55 15.15 -16.13
N VAL A 265 2.57 16.02 -16.08
CA VAL A 265 3.60 16.00 -15.03
C VAL A 265 3.06 16.56 -13.71
N LEU A 266 2.21 17.60 -13.76
CA LEU A 266 1.55 18.14 -12.57
C LEU A 266 0.63 17.10 -11.95
N ASP A 267 -0.26 16.53 -12.75
CA ASP A 267 -1.20 15.49 -12.32
C ASP A 267 -0.48 14.26 -11.79
N TYR A 268 0.57 13.79 -12.49
CA TYR A 268 1.39 12.69 -12.01
C TYR A 268 1.97 12.97 -10.62
N ASN A 269 2.57 14.14 -10.40
CA ASN A 269 3.16 14.48 -9.10
C ASN A 269 2.13 14.63 -7.98
N LEU A 270 0.90 15.04 -8.30
CA LEU A 270 -0.19 15.17 -7.33
C LEU A 270 -0.77 13.81 -6.93
N LYS A 271 -0.88 12.90 -7.91
CA LYS A 271 -1.63 11.65 -7.77
C LYS A 271 -0.73 10.47 -7.39
N MET A 272 0.55 10.52 -7.73
CA MET A 272 1.53 9.58 -7.20
C MET A 272 1.84 9.84 -5.73
N GLY A 273 2.35 8.80 -5.06
CA GLY A 273 2.74 8.86 -3.65
C GLY A 273 1.62 8.52 -2.66
N ALA A 274 0.41 8.16 -3.10
CA ALA A 274 -0.61 7.66 -2.18
C ALA A 274 -0.18 6.34 -1.51
N VAL A 275 0.51 5.45 -2.24
CA VAL A 275 1.15 4.25 -1.64
C VAL A 275 2.22 4.63 -0.63
N ASP A 276 3.14 5.56 -0.97
CA ASP A 276 4.18 6.01 -0.04
C ASP A 276 3.59 6.68 1.23
N LYS A 277 2.47 7.40 1.11
CA LYS A 277 1.73 7.95 2.25
C LYS A 277 1.14 6.85 3.12
N ALA A 278 0.53 5.82 2.52
CA ALA A 278 0.02 4.66 3.25
C ALA A 278 1.16 3.92 3.97
N ASP A 279 2.30 3.69 3.31
CA ASP A 279 3.51 3.12 3.91
C ASP A 279 4.02 3.96 5.08
N MET A 280 4.04 5.28 4.91
CA MET A 280 4.47 6.22 5.96
C MET A 280 3.55 6.12 7.19
N ILE A 281 2.23 6.18 7.02
CA ILE A 281 1.26 6.05 8.11
C ILE A 281 1.42 4.69 8.79
N ASN A 282 1.46 3.61 8.00
CA ASN A 282 1.67 2.25 8.51
C ASN A 282 2.97 2.12 9.32
N SER A 283 4.04 2.85 8.96
CA SER A 283 5.30 2.82 9.72
C SER A 283 5.20 3.44 11.11
N PHE A 284 4.32 4.42 11.32
CA PHE A 284 4.06 4.97 12.65
C PHE A 284 3.30 3.97 13.51
N VAL A 285 2.34 3.28 12.91
CA VAL A 285 1.43 2.34 13.58
C VAL A 285 1.91 0.89 13.61
N GLU A 286 3.09 0.59 13.07
CA GLU A 286 3.61 -0.77 12.91
C GLU A 286 3.59 -1.57 14.23
N CYS A 287 2.71 -2.58 14.29
CA CYS A 287 2.60 -3.48 15.43
C CYS A 287 3.54 -4.68 15.33
N ALA A 288 4.12 -4.91 14.16
CA ALA A 288 5.05 -6.00 13.92
C ALA A 288 6.26 -5.91 14.87
N ARG A 289 6.68 -7.06 15.37
CA ARG A 289 7.85 -7.21 16.26
C ARG A 289 8.83 -8.20 15.65
N LYS A 290 10.09 -8.11 16.07
CA LYS A 290 11.13 -9.02 15.60
C LYS A 290 10.71 -10.47 15.86
N THR A 291 10.51 -11.22 14.79
CA THR A 291 10.12 -12.63 14.82
C THR A 291 10.98 -13.43 13.84
N THR A 292 11.10 -14.73 14.09
CA THR A 292 11.78 -15.65 13.18
C THR A 292 10.87 -16.19 12.08
N LYS A 293 9.54 -16.03 12.23
CA LYS A 293 8.53 -16.57 11.30
C LYS A 293 7.94 -15.48 10.40
N TRP A 294 8.33 -15.45 9.13
CA TRP A 294 7.97 -14.41 8.15
C TRP A 294 6.47 -14.14 8.03
N TYR A 295 5.65 -15.20 8.04
CA TYR A 295 4.20 -15.10 7.82
C TYR A 295 3.47 -14.33 8.92
N LYS A 296 4.05 -14.27 10.14
CA LYS A 296 3.51 -13.46 11.24
C LYS A 296 3.73 -11.98 11.00
N ASN A 297 4.86 -11.59 10.41
CA ASN A 297 5.09 -10.19 10.05
C ASN A 297 4.15 -9.74 8.93
N ILE A 298 3.97 -10.57 7.91
CA ILE A 298 2.99 -10.28 6.85
C ILE A 298 1.59 -10.16 7.45
N PHE A 299 1.20 -11.07 8.36
CA PHE A 299 -0.08 -10.98 9.06
C PHE A 299 -0.28 -9.62 9.75
N PHE A 300 0.68 -9.20 10.59
CA PHE A 300 0.58 -7.93 11.30
C PHE A 300 0.59 -6.72 10.36
N HIS A 301 1.37 -6.76 9.28
CA HIS A 301 1.35 -5.72 8.25
C HIS A 301 -0.02 -5.61 7.55
N LEU A 302 -0.70 -6.74 7.30
CA LEU A 302 -2.05 -6.74 6.75
C LEU A 302 -3.08 -6.21 7.76
N ILE A 303 -2.91 -6.47 9.06
CA ILE A 303 -3.75 -5.90 10.12
C ILE A 303 -3.54 -4.39 10.21
N ASP A 304 -2.30 -3.90 10.17
CA ASP A 304 -2.01 -2.46 10.18
C ASP A 304 -2.68 -1.78 8.98
N THR A 305 -2.62 -2.41 7.80
CA THR A 305 -3.33 -1.94 6.60
C THR A 305 -4.85 -1.96 6.77
N ALA A 306 -5.42 -2.99 7.39
CA ALA A 306 -6.85 -3.07 7.67
C ALA A 306 -7.31 -1.96 8.64
N VAL A 307 -6.48 -1.61 9.62
CA VAL A 307 -6.72 -0.51 10.56
C VAL A 307 -6.69 0.84 9.84
N LEU A 308 -5.71 1.06 8.95
CA LEU A 308 -5.67 2.24 8.08
C LEU A 308 -6.95 2.35 7.23
N ASN A 309 -7.31 1.28 6.52
CA ASN A 309 -8.52 1.23 5.70
C ASN A 309 -9.79 1.49 6.53
N GLY A 310 -9.89 0.90 7.73
CA GLY A 310 -11.00 1.14 8.65
C GLY A 310 -11.12 2.61 9.06
N SER A 311 -10.00 3.29 9.33
CA SER A 311 -10.00 4.72 9.66
C SER A 311 -10.48 5.59 8.50
N ILE A 312 -10.12 5.22 7.27
CA ILE A 312 -10.53 5.94 6.07
C ILE A 312 -12.03 5.80 5.87
N VAL A 313 -12.57 4.59 6.01
CA VAL A 313 -14.02 4.33 5.93
C VAL A 313 -14.78 5.11 7.00
N HIS A 314 -14.31 5.07 8.25
CA HIS A 314 -14.92 5.86 9.33
C HIS A 314 -14.96 7.36 8.99
N ARG A 315 -13.84 7.91 8.51
CA ARG A 315 -13.75 9.32 8.10
C ARG A 315 -14.71 9.64 6.96
N GLN A 316 -14.90 8.73 5.99
CA GLN A 316 -15.88 8.95 4.91
C GLN A 316 -17.33 8.95 5.41
N LEU A 317 -17.65 8.11 6.40
CA LEU A 317 -19.02 7.98 6.91
C LEU A 317 -19.40 9.09 7.91
N THR A 318 -18.45 9.51 8.75
CA THR A 318 -18.71 10.46 9.85
C THR A 318 -18.27 11.88 9.53
N GLY A 319 -17.35 12.06 8.58
CA GLY A 319 -16.66 13.33 8.34
C GLY A 319 -15.58 13.66 9.38
N GLU A 320 -15.46 12.87 10.46
CA GLU A 320 -14.53 13.13 11.55
C GLU A 320 -13.16 12.51 11.28
N MET A 321 -12.10 13.29 11.53
CA MET A 321 -10.74 12.77 11.53
C MET A 321 -10.45 12.12 12.88
N ILE A 322 -10.18 10.82 12.83
CA ILE A 322 -9.65 10.11 13.97
C ILE A 322 -8.14 10.38 14.03
N THR A 323 -7.63 10.80 15.19
CA THR A 323 -6.17 10.92 15.40
C THR A 323 -5.50 9.56 15.25
N GLU A 324 -4.20 9.50 14.94
CA GLU A 324 -3.48 8.22 14.82
C GLU A 324 -3.66 7.33 16.06
N GLN A 325 -3.67 7.92 17.26
CA GLN A 325 -4.00 7.25 18.51
C GLN A 325 -5.47 6.82 18.57
N GLY A 326 -6.39 7.65 18.08
CA GLY A 326 -7.81 7.34 17.97
C GLY A 326 -8.11 6.16 17.01
N ILE A 327 -7.31 5.98 15.94
CA ILE A 327 -7.49 4.92 14.95
C ILE A 327 -7.29 3.56 15.62
N PHE A 328 -6.24 3.48 16.43
CA PHE A 328 -6.00 2.33 17.29
C PHE A 328 -7.05 2.20 18.38
N VAL A 329 -7.45 3.30 19.02
CA VAL A 329 -8.50 3.28 20.03
C VAL A 329 -9.76 2.71 19.42
N ILE A 330 -10.28 3.17 18.28
CA ILE A 330 -11.48 2.59 17.62
C ILE A 330 -11.28 1.11 17.27
N GLY A 331 -10.11 0.71 16.75
CA GLY A 331 -9.77 -0.70 16.56
C GLY A 331 -9.80 -1.53 17.86
N CYS A 332 -9.56 -0.89 19.00
CA CYS A 332 -9.69 -1.47 20.34
C CYS A 332 -11.10 -1.31 20.93
N THR A 333 -11.81 -0.18 20.75
CA THR A 333 -13.08 0.18 21.40
C THR A 333 -14.26 -0.55 20.78
N VAL A 334 -14.27 -0.75 19.46
CA VAL A 334 -15.30 -1.55 18.77
C VAL A 334 -15.30 -3.01 19.26
N HIS A 335 -14.25 -3.46 19.94
CA HIS A 335 -14.18 -4.82 20.50
C HIS A 335 -14.08 -4.87 22.03
N ILE A 336 -13.56 -3.84 22.68
CA ILE A 336 -13.64 -3.69 24.14
C ILE A 336 -15.09 -3.45 24.57
N GLN A 337 -15.92 -2.75 23.81
CA GLN A 337 -17.36 -2.64 24.13
C GLN A 337 -18.09 -3.98 24.01
N ILE A 338 -17.71 -4.84 23.05
CA ILE A 338 -18.26 -6.21 22.93
C ILE A 338 -17.80 -7.07 24.12
N HIS A 339 -16.53 -6.94 24.54
CA HIS A 339 -16.02 -7.64 25.73
C HIS A 339 -16.64 -7.13 27.04
N TYR A 340 -16.85 -5.82 27.20
CA TYR A 340 -17.53 -5.23 28.35
C TYR A 340 -19.01 -5.63 28.38
N ALA A 341 -19.71 -5.62 27.25
CA ALA A 341 -21.08 -6.09 27.17
C ALA A 341 -21.18 -7.58 27.56
N ILE A 342 -20.30 -8.45 27.04
CA ILE A 342 -20.29 -9.88 27.38
C ILE A 342 -19.92 -10.10 28.87
N ILE A 343 -18.94 -9.36 29.41
CA ILE A 343 -18.55 -9.49 30.83
C ILE A 343 -19.64 -8.96 31.76
N VAL A 344 -20.32 -7.85 31.43
CA VAL A 344 -21.46 -7.32 32.21
C VAL A 344 -22.65 -8.28 32.17
N THR A 345 -22.90 -8.93 31.03
CA THR A 345 -24.00 -9.92 30.89
C THR A 345 -23.71 -11.23 31.63
N ILE A 346 -22.43 -11.59 31.81
CA ILE A 346 -22.02 -12.80 32.57
C ILE A 346 -21.89 -12.52 34.08
N SER A 347 -21.62 -11.27 34.47
CA SER A 347 -21.43 -10.89 35.88
C SER A 347 -22.71 -10.41 36.58
N HIS A 348 -23.81 -10.20 35.85
CA HIS A 348 -25.14 -9.97 36.41
C HIS A 348 -26.15 -10.91 35.73
N PRO A 349 -26.37 -12.14 36.26
CA PRO A 349 -27.51 -12.92 35.82
C PRO A 349 -28.79 -12.15 36.18
N PRO A 350 -29.85 -12.21 35.34
CA PRO A 350 -31.12 -11.58 35.66
C PRO A 350 -31.62 -12.15 36.99
N THR A 351 -31.77 -11.27 37.98
CA THR A 351 -32.51 -11.56 39.20
C THR A 351 -33.97 -11.77 38.80
N HIS A 352 -34.39 -13.02 38.76
CA HIS A 352 -35.80 -13.39 38.76
C HIS A 352 -36.37 -13.32 40.17
#